data_AF-A0A7C1Y5L8-F1
#
_entry.id   AF-A0A7C1Y5L8-F1
#
_cell.length_a   1.000
_cell.length_b   1.000
_cell.length_c   1.000
_cell.angle_alpha   90.00
_cell.angle_beta   90.00
_cell.angle_gamma   90.00
#
_symmetry.space_group_name_H-M   'P 1'
#
loop_
_entity.id
_entity.type
_entity.pdbx_description
1 polymer ?
#
loop_
_entity_poly.entity_id
_entity_poly.type
_entity_poly.pdbx_seq_one_letter_code
_entity_poly.pdbx_strand_id
1 'polypeptide(L)'
;RKLRSARHQQALARAIMNGIRRYFRENPPPNTRLALQQTPRKHVITRGETLSGIAARYRVSVRALRRHNGLRSDRIKPGDVIRIPYS
;
A
#
# COMPACT_ATOMS: atom_id res chain seq x y z
N ARG A 1 -22.85 10.77 31.69
CA ARG A 1 -21.47 10.49 31.20
C ARG A 1 -21.50 9.30 30.22
N LYS A 2 -21.60 9.55 28.90
CA LYS A 2 -21.93 8.52 27.87
C LYS A 2 -20.84 7.44 27.66
N LEU A 3 -19.60 7.68 28.10
CA LEU A 3 -18.48 6.73 27.98
C LEU A 3 -18.52 5.57 29.00
N ARG A 4 -19.41 5.61 30.01
CA ARG A 4 -19.55 4.55 31.02
C ARG A 4 -20.57 3.46 30.65
N SER A 5 -21.31 3.58 29.54
CA SER A 5 -22.33 2.59 29.15
C SER A 5 -21.79 1.57 28.15
N ALA A 6 -22.10 0.29 28.38
CA ALA A 6 -21.63 -0.82 27.54
C ALA A 6 -22.07 -0.67 26.07
N ARG A 7 -23.30 -0.21 25.82
CA ARG A 7 -23.83 0.00 24.45
C ARG A 7 -23.04 1.06 23.68
N HIS A 8 -22.64 2.15 24.35
CA HIS A 8 -21.87 3.20 23.72
C HIS A 8 -20.41 2.76 23.46
N GLN A 9 -19.82 2.00 24.40
CA GLN A 9 -18.50 1.38 24.21
C GLN A 9 -18.50 0.40 23.03
N GLN A 10 -19.53 -0.44 22.89
CA GLN A 10 -19.69 -1.33 21.74
C GLN A 10 -19.89 -0.58 20.42
N ALA A 11 -20.63 0.53 20.42
CA ALA A 11 -20.79 1.37 19.23
C ALA A 11 -19.44 1.99 18.82
N LEU A 12 -18.69 2.52 19.79
CA LEU A 12 -17.36 3.10 19.57
C LEU A 12 -16.36 2.05 19.06
N ALA A 13 -16.29 0.88 19.70
CA ALA A 13 -15.39 -0.20 19.31
C ALA A 13 -15.65 -0.67 17.86
N ARG A 14 -16.92 -0.79 17.46
CA ARG A 14 -17.30 -1.12 16.08
C ARG A 14 -16.89 -0.03 15.09
N ALA A 15 -17.11 1.24 15.41
CA ALA A 15 -16.72 2.35 14.55
C ALA A 15 -15.20 2.37 14.33
N ILE A 16 -14.42 2.21 15.40
CA ILE A 16 -12.96 2.13 15.35
C ILE A 16 -12.52 0.94 14.50
N MET A 17 -13.01 -0.27 14.79
CA MET A 17 -12.59 -1.44 14.02
C MET A 17 -12.98 -1.37 12.55
N ASN A 18 -14.15 -0.81 12.23
CA ASN A 18 -14.57 -0.64 10.85
C ASN A 18 -13.67 0.35 10.11
N GLY A 19 -13.26 1.45 10.76
CA GLY A 19 -12.30 2.40 10.21
C GLY A 19 -10.94 1.77 9.97
N ILE A 20 -10.37 1.11 10.97
CA ILE A 20 -9.06 0.45 10.88
C ILE A 20 -9.05 -0.64 9.79
N ARG A 21 -10.08 -1.50 9.76
CA ARG A 21 -10.20 -2.54 8.73
C ARG A 21 -10.40 -1.97 7.33
N ARG A 22 -11.05 -0.81 7.19
CA ARG A 22 -11.20 -0.13 5.89
C ARG A 22 -9.84 0.40 5.44
N TYR A 23 -9.16 1.14 6.31
CA TYR A 23 -7.85 1.71 6.05
C TYR A 23 -6.86 0.64 5.57
N PHE A 24 -6.73 -0.48 6.28
CA PHE A 24 -5.80 -1.55 5.91
C PHE A 24 -6.24 -2.40 4.72
N ARG A 25 -7.51 -2.36 4.30
CA ARG A 25 -7.92 -2.99 3.04
C ARG A 25 -7.55 -2.13 1.84
N GLU A 26 -7.66 -0.81 1.99
CA GLU A 26 -7.33 0.17 0.95
C GLU A 26 -5.82 0.45 0.86
N ASN A 27 -5.11 0.38 1.99
CA ASN A 27 -3.67 0.58 2.14
C ASN A 27 -3.09 -0.58 2.96
N PRO A 28 -3.02 -1.80 2.38
CA PRO A 28 -2.50 -2.94 3.10
C PRO A 28 -0.98 -2.81 3.23
N PRO A 29 -0.42 -2.87 4.45
CA PRO A 29 0.99 -2.61 4.62
C PRO A 29 1.82 -3.65 3.87
N PRO A 30 2.97 -3.28 3.32
CA PRO A 30 3.82 -4.20 2.58
C PRO A 30 4.22 -5.37 3.48
N ASN A 31 4.30 -6.56 2.87
CA ASN A 31 4.64 -7.81 3.56
C ASN A 31 3.61 -8.28 4.62
N THR A 32 2.39 -7.76 4.60
CA THR A 32 1.30 -8.30 5.42
C THR A 32 0.51 -9.37 4.67
N ARG A 33 -0.14 -10.29 5.39
CA ARG A 33 -1.02 -11.32 4.78
C ARG A 33 -2.12 -10.69 3.90
N LEU A 34 -2.64 -9.52 4.28
CA LEU A 34 -3.64 -8.78 3.51
C LEU A 34 -3.08 -8.30 2.16
N ALA A 35 -1.87 -7.75 2.14
CA ALA A 35 -1.20 -7.32 0.92
C ALA A 35 -0.89 -8.51 -0.02
N LEU A 36 -0.51 -9.67 0.54
CA LEU A 36 -0.16 -10.86 -0.24
C LEU A 36 -1.37 -11.53 -0.91
N GLN A 37 -2.59 -11.32 -0.39
CA GLN A 37 -3.82 -11.83 -0.97
C GLN A 37 -4.34 -10.96 -2.14
N GLN A 38 -3.80 -9.77 -2.32
CA GLN A 38 -4.20 -8.87 -3.41
C GLN A 38 -3.34 -9.11 -4.66
N THR A 39 -3.96 -8.97 -5.84
CA THR A 39 -3.28 -9.13 -7.13
C THR A 39 -2.36 -7.93 -7.40
N PRO A 40 -1.03 -8.11 -7.43
CA PRO A 40 -0.09 -7.01 -7.49
C PRO A 40 -0.34 -6.14 -8.72
N ARG A 41 -0.49 -4.83 -8.49
CA ARG A 41 -0.62 -3.84 -9.56
C ARG A 41 0.67 -3.85 -10.40
N LYS A 42 0.54 -3.83 -11.71
CA LYS A 42 1.67 -3.77 -12.65
C LYS A 42 1.67 -2.42 -13.37
N HIS A 43 2.84 -1.84 -13.58
CA HIS A 43 3.04 -0.61 -14.34
C HIS A 43 4.09 -0.87 -15.43
N VAL A 44 3.79 -0.47 -16.66
CA VAL A 44 4.74 -0.55 -17.78
C VAL A 44 5.47 0.77 -17.86
N ILE A 45 6.79 0.72 -17.78
CA ILE A 45 7.64 1.90 -17.73
C ILE A 45 7.66 2.56 -19.11
N THR A 46 7.38 3.86 -19.15
CA THR A 46 7.40 4.68 -20.37
C THR A 46 8.66 5.55 -20.42
N ARG A 47 8.99 6.08 -21.60
CA ARG A 47 10.18 6.93 -21.77
C ARG A 47 10.09 8.17 -20.88
N GLY A 48 11.16 8.46 -20.14
CA GLY A 48 11.26 9.61 -19.25
C GLY A 48 10.77 9.38 -17.82
N GLU A 49 10.19 8.21 -17.51
CA GLU A 49 9.84 7.88 -16.12
C GLU A 49 11.08 7.54 -15.28
N THR A 50 11.03 7.91 -14.01
CA THR A 50 12.03 7.58 -13.00
C THR A 50 11.42 6.70 -11.91
N LEU A 51 12.24 5.91 -11.23
CA LEU A 51 11.75 5.07 -10.13
C LEU A 51 11.12 5.90 -9.01
N SER A 52 11.68 7.09 -8.73
CA SER A 52 11.13 8.05 -7.77
C SER A 52 9.80 8.65 -8.22
N GLY A 53 9.65 9.00 -9.51
CA GLY A 53 8.39 9.48 -10.07
C GLY A 53 7.28 8.44 -10.00
N ILE A 54 7.60 7.19 -10.35
CA ILE A 54 6.67 6.06 -10.22
C ILE A 54 6.28 5.85 -8.74
N ALA A 55 7.26 5.84 -7.84
CA ALA A 55 7.01 5.67 -6.41
C ALA A 55 6.09 6.77 -5.85
N ALA A 56 6.32 8.04 -6.22
CA ALA A 56 5.48 9.17 -5.84
C ALA A 56 4.05 9.04 -6.40
N ARG A 57 3.91 8.67 -7.69
CA ARG A 57 2.61 8.45 -8.34
C ARG A 57 1.77 7.41 -7.61
N TYR A 58 2.40 6.33 -7.17
CA TYR A 58 1.74 5.23 -6.47
C TYR A 58 1.75 5.36 -4.94
N ARG A 59 2.26 6.47 -4.39
CA ARG A 59 2.35 6.73 -2.94
C ARG A 59 3.07 5.62 -2.17
N VAL A 60 4.11 5.05 -2.77
CA VAL A 60 4.97 4.05 -2.13
C VAL A 60 6.38 4.61 -1.98
N SER A 61 7.17 4.06 -1.06
CA SER A 61 8.59 4.45 -0.98
C SER A 61 9.41 3.81 -2.09
N VAL A 62 10.41 4.52 -2.59
CA VAL A 62 11.39 3.99 -3.56
C VAL A 62 12.03 2.70 -3.03
N ARG A 63 12.36 2.66 -1.74
CA ARG A 63 12.90 1.46 -1.08
C ARG A 63 11.95 0.26 -1.13
N ALA A 64 10.65 0.47 -0.92
CA ALA A 64 9.66 -0.60 -1.01
C ALA A 64 9.50 -1.09 -2.45
N LEU A 65 9.39 -0.17 -3.40
CA LEU A 65 9.26 -0.47 -4.82
C LEU A 65 10.48 -1.25 -5.33
N ARG A 66 11.69 -0.80 -4.96
CA ARG A 66 12.96 -1.45 -5.28
C ARG A 66 13.04 -2.88 -4.74
N ARG A 67 12.76 -3.05 -3.43
CA ARG A 67 12.77 -4.37 -2.77
C ARG A 67 11.77 -5.33 -3.39
N HIS A 68 10.55 -4.86 -3.67
CA HIS A 68 9.48 -5.70 -4.22
C HIS A 68 9.79 -6.19 -5.64
N ASN A 69 10.60 -5.45 -6.40
CA ASN A 69 11.01 -5.80 -7.76
C ASN A 69 12.41 -6.42 -7.85
N GLY A 70 13.07 -6.70 -6.72
CA GLY A 70 14.43 -7.26 -6.71
C GLY A 70 15.48 -6.33 -7.34
N LEU A 71 15.21 -5.03 -7.42
CA LEU A 71 16.08 -4.06 -8.05
C LEU A 71 17.29 -3.74 -7.15
N ARG A 72 18.50 -3.78 -7.72
CA ARG A 72 19.75 -3.45 -6.99
C ARG A 72 20.04 -1.95 -6.98
N SER A 73 19.46 -1.20 -7.91
CA SER A 73 19.61 0.25 -8.06
C SER A 73 18.32 0.86 -8.58
N ASP A 74 18.30 2.19 -8.71
CA ASP A 74 17.13 2.94 -9.20
C ASP A 74 17.06 3.01 -10.74
N ARG A 75 17.93 2.27 -11.44
CA ARG A 75 17.94 2.19 -12.91
C ARG A 75 16.77 1.33 -13.38
N ILE A 76 15.94 1.92 -14.22
CA ILE A 76 14.80 1.29 -14.88
C ILE A 76 14.84 1.57 -16.38
N LYS A 77 14.27 0.69 -17.21
CA LYS A 77 14.25 0.87 -18.67
C LYS A 77 12.81 0.99 -19.18
N PRO A 78 12.56 1.83 -20.20
CA PRO A 78 11.28 1.84 -20.88
C PRO A 78 10.93 0.46 -21.44
N GLY A 79 9.66 0.05 -21.29
CA GLY A 79 9.15 -1.27 -21.67
C GLY A 79 9.20 -2.32 -20.55
N ASP A 80 10.00 -2.10 -19.49
CA ASP A 80 10.01 -2.99 -18.34
C ASP A 80 8.69 -2.91 -17.57
N VAL A 81 8.27 -4.04 -17.00
CA VAL A 81 7.10 -4.11 -16.11
C VAL A 81 7.57 -4.07 -14.67
N ILE A 82 7.12 -3.05 -13.95
CA ILE A 82 7.36 -2.92 -12.51
C ILE A 82 6.10 -3.32 -11.73
N ARG A 83 6.28 -4.13 -10.69
CA ARG A 83 5.22 -4.53 -9.75
C ARG A 83 5.13 -3.48 -8.65
N ILE A 84 3.95 -2.89 -8.48
CA ILE A 84 3.71 -1.87 -7.48
C ILE A 84 3.36 -2.56 -6.15
N PRO A 85 4.17 -2.38 -5.09
CA PRO A 85 3.83 -2.90 -3.78
C PRO A 85 2.64 -2.16 -3.22
N TYR A 86 1.95 -2.79 -2.28
CA TYR A 86 0.96 -2.10 -1.45
C TYR A 86 1.66 -1.27 -0.39
N SER A 87 1.08 -0.11 -0.07
CA SER A 87 1.54 0.86 0.94
C SER A 87 1.07 0.50 2.33
#